data_AF-K4A1L9-F1
#
_entry.id   AF-K4A1L9-F1
#
_cell.length_a   1.000
_cell.length_b   1.000
_cell.length_c   1.000
_cell.angle_alpha   90.00
_cell.angle_beta   90.00
_cell.angle_gamma   90.00
#
_symmetry.space_group_name_H-M   'P 1'
#
loop_
_entity.id
_entity.type
_entity.pdbx_description
1 polymer ?
#
loop_
_entity_poly.entity_id
_entity_poly.type
_entity_poly.pdbx_seq_one_letter_code
_entity_poly.pdbx_strand_id
1 'polypeptide(L)'
;MVTQAWITMLLFLASSSAAAQTITESEVEEFHIGVVLDLGTMVGKVSRTSISIAVEDFYAVHPNYTTRLILHIRDSMNDDVQAASADITSQIVILETMSVF
;
A
#
# COMPACT_ATOMS: atom_id res chain seq x y z
N MET A 1 -11.58 -19.79 -57.33
CA MET A 1 -11.14 -18.46 -56.85
C MET A 1 -12.15 -17.81 -55.92
N VAL A 2 -13.48 -17.95 -56.14
CA VAL A 2 -14.52 -17.35 -55.27
C VAL A 2 -14.72 -18.08 -53.93
N THR A 3 -14.50 -19.39 -53.88
CA THR A 3 -14.77 -20.22 -52.69
C THR A 3 -13.78 -20.07 -51.54
N GLN A 4 -12.56 -19.55 -51.78
CA GLN A 4 -11.59 -19.33 -50.70
C GLN A 4 -11.88 -18.06 -49.89
N ALA A 5 -12.47 -17.03 -50.51
CA ALA A 5 -12.71 -15.75 -49.85
C ALA A 5 -13.76 -15.84 -48.73
N TRP A 6 -14.76 -16.71 -48.87
CA TRP A 6 -15.82 -16.87 -47.87
C TRP A 6 -15.35 -17.64 -46.64
N ILE A 7 -14.45 -18.61 -46.84
CA ILE A 7 -13.85 -19.39 -45.76
C ILE A 7 -12.94 -18.50 -44.92
N THR A 8 -12.14 -17.63 -45.56
CA THR A 8 -11.29 -16.67 -44.83
C THR A 8 -12.12 -15.60 -44.12
N MET A 9 -13.23 -15.18 -44.70
CA MET A 9 -14.14 -14.20 -44.08
C MET A 9 -14.85 -14.80 -42.85
N LEU A 10 -15.27 -16.07 -42.91
CA LEU A 10 -15.80 -16.81 -41.76
C LEU A 10 -14.75 -17.03 -40.65
N LEU A 11 -13.49 -17.32 -41.01
CA LEU A 11 -12.39 -17.48 -40.05
C LEU A 11 -12.05 -16.17 -39.30
N PHE A 12 -12.12 -15.03 -40.01
CA PHE A 12 -11.84 -13.72 -39.45
C PHE A 12 -12.89 -13.28 -38.43
N LEU A 13 -14.17 -13.61 -38.68
CA LEU A 13 -15.27 -13.32 -37.74
C LEU A 13 -15.14 -14.11 -36.42
N ALA A 14 -14.67 -15.35 -36.49
CA ALA A 14 -14.45 -16.20 -35.32
C ALA A 14 -13.28 -15.74 -34.44
N SER A 15 -12.41 -14.87 -34.95
CA SER A 15 -11.25 -14.31 -34.22
C SER A 15 -11.60 -13.10 -33.37
N SER A 16 -12.86 -12.62 -33.40
CA SER A 16 -13.35 -11.64 -32.44
C SER A 16 -13.69 -12.33 -31.10
N SER A 17 -12.66 -12.75 -30.38
CA SER A 17 -12.83 -13.27 -29.02
C SER A 17 -13.41 -12.16 -28.14
N ALA A 18 -14.59 -12.45 -27.58
CA ALA A 18 -15.18 -11.68 -26.50
C ALA A 18 -14.13 -11.43 -25.42
N ALA A 19 -13.77 -10.17 -25.21
CA ALA A 19 -13.09 -9.78 -23.99
C ALA A 19 -14.08 -10.09 -22.86
N ALA A 20 -13.84 -11.18 -22.13
CA ALA A 20 -14.44 -11.35 -20.83
C ALA A 20 -14.07 -10.09 -20.03
N GLN A 21 -15.08 -9.30 -19.68
CA GLN A 21 -14.90 -8.24 -18.71
C GLN A 21 -14.63 -8.96 -17.39
N THR A 22 -13.36 -9.25 -17.10
CA THR A 22 -12.92 -9.57 -15.75
C THR A 22 -13.43 -8.40 -14.91
N ILE A 23 -14.32 -8.71 -13.97
CA ILE A 23 -14.67 -7.75 -12.93
C ILE A 23 -13.33 -7.43 -12.29
N THR A 24 -12.81 -6.23 -12.56
CA THR A 24 -11.75 -5.66 -11.74
C THR A 24 -12.42 -5.53 -10.39
N GLU A 25 -12.20 -6.52 -9.51
CA GLU A 25 -12.31 -6.27 -8.08
C GLU A 25 -11.62 -4.92 -7.87
N SER A 26 -12.32 -3.94 -7.28
CA SER A 26 -11.71 -2.64 -7.04
C SER A 26 -10.42 -2.91 -6.29
N GLU A 27 -9.29 -2.78 -6.98
CA GLU A 27 -8.00 -3.15 -6.44
C GLU A 27 -7.82 -2.27 -5.20
N VAL A 28 -7.88 -2.90 -4.04
CA VAL A 28 -7.65 -2.22 -2.77
C VAL A 28 -6.17 -1.89 -2.79
N GLU A 29 -5.86 -0.67 -3.21
CA GLU A 29 -4.48 -0.21 -3.36
C GLU A 29 -3.82 -0.21 -1.98
N GLU A 30 -2.92 -1.16 -1.72
CA GLU A 30 -2.19 -1.22 -0.47
C GLU A 30 -1.03 -0.22 -0.50
N PHE A 31 -1.05 0.75 0.40
CA PHE A 31 0.00 1.73 0.57
C PHE A 31 0.86 1.39 1.78
N HIS A 32 2.07 0.89 1.53
CA HIS A 32 3.00 0.48 2.57
C HIS A 32 3.77 1.67 3.15
N ILE A 33 3.80 1.76 4.47
CA ILE A 33 4.50 2.81 5.23
C ILE A 33 5.48 2.16 6.18
N GLY A 34 6.77 2.48 6.05
CA GLY A 34 7.78 2.11 7.03
C GLY A 34 7.79 3.08 8.21
N VAL A 35 7.70 2.55 9.44
CA VAL A 35 7.81 3.35 10.66
C VAL A 35 8.85 2.72 11.57
N VAL A 36 9.84 3.50 11.98
CA VAL A 36 10.87 3.09 12.93
C VAL A 36 10.66 3.86 14.22
N LEU A 37 10.48 3.15 15.33
CA LEU A 37 10.23 3.73 16.66
C LEU A 37 11.07 2.99 17.69
N ASP A 38 11.50 3.68 18.74
CA ASP A 38 12.03 3.01 19.93
C ASP A 38 10.88 2.54 20.82
N LEU A 39 10.50 1.27 20.71
CA LEU A 39 9.40 0.70 21.50
C LEU A 39 9.81 0.39 22.95
N GLY A 40 11.10 0.53 23.29
CA GLY A 40 11.61 0.48 24.65
C GLY A 40 11.25 1.74 25.46
N THR A 41 11.12 2.88 24.78
CA THR A 41 10.78 4.16 25.40
C THR A 41 9.27 4.39 25.55
N MET A 42 8.89 5.25 26.50
CA MET A 42 7.49 5.72 26.60
C MET A 42 7.06 6.47 25.34
N VAL A 43 7.97 7.26 24.77
CA VAL A 43 7.71 8.06 23.56
C VAL A 43 7.36 7.16 22.38
N GLY A 44 8.17 6.13 22.06
CA GLY A 44 7.84 5.26 20.93
C GLY A 44 6.57 4.44 21.12
N LYS A 45 6.21 4.07 22.36
CA LYS A 45 4.91 3.44 22.66
C LYS A 45 3.74 4.39 22.40
N VAL A 46 3.84 5.63 22.89
CA VAL A 46 2.81 6.66 22.66
C VAL A 46 2.70 6.99 21.17
N SER A 47 3.83 7.14 20.47
CA SER A 47 3.86 7.39 19.03
C SER A 47 3.19 6.26 18.24
N ARG A 48 3.47 4.99 18.59
CA ARG A 48 2.81 3.83 17.97
C ARG A 48 1.29 3.88 18.13
N THR A 49 0.80 4.18 19.34
CA THR A 49 -0.63 4.32 19.59
C THR A 49 -1.22 5.51 18.84
N SER A 50 -0.53 6.65 18.83
CA SER A 50 -0.97 7.86 18.12
C SER A 50 -1.13 7.62 16.61
N ILE A 51 -0.20 6.88 16.00
CA ILE A 51 -0.26 6.53 14.57
C ILE A 51 -1.46 5.62 14.29
N SER A 52 -1.70 4.61 15.13
CA SER A 52 -2.88 3.73 14.99
C SER A 52 -4.18 4.52 15.04
N ILE A 53 -4.31 5.42 16.01
CA ILE A 53 -5.51 6.26 16.18
C ILE A 53 -5.67 7.21 14.99
N ALA A 54 -4.59 7.81 14.49
CA ALA A 54 -4.66 8.69 13.33
C ALA A 54 -5.13 7.96 12.06
N VAL A 55 -4.72 6.71 11.87
CA VAL A 55 -5.21 5.89 10.75
C VAL A 55 -6.68 5.54 10.93
N GLU A 56 -7.11 5.18 12.14
CA GLU A 56 -8.52 4.93 12.44
C GLU A 56 -9.38 6.18 12.21
N ASP A 57 -8.94 7.34 12.68
CA ASP A 57 -9.63 8.63 12.51
C ASP A 57 -9.72 9.02 11.03
N PHE A 58 -8.65 8.79 10.26
CA PHE A 58 -8.64 9.03 8.82
C PHE A 58 -9.72 8.21 8.09
N TYR A 59 -9.88 6.92 8.40
CA TYR A 59 -10.93 6.08 7.80
C TYR A 59 -12.32 6.33 8.37
N ALA A 60 -12.44 6.82 9.60
CA ALA A 60 -13.72 7.23 10.17
C ALA A 60 -14.33 8.41 9.39
N VAL A 61 -13.48 9.34 8.94
CA VAL A 61 -13.89 10.48 8.11
C VAL A 61 -14.03 10.11 6.63
N HIS A 62 -13.25 9.14 6.15
CA HIS A 62 -13.22 8.71 4.73
C HIS A 62 -13.60 7.22 4.57
N PRO A 63 -14.86 6.82 4.83
CA PRO A 63 -15.27 5.42 4.83
C PRO A 63 -15.20 4.74 3.44
N ASN A 64 -15.21 5.55 2.37
CA ASN A 64 -15.14 5.08 0.98
C ASN A 64 -13.73 5.18 0.38
N TYR A 65 -12.70 5.44 1.19
CA TYR A 65 -11.32 5.45 0.71
C TYR A 65 -10.86 4.03 0.41
N THR A 66 -10.48 3.77 -0.84
CA THR A 66 -10.17 2.42 -1.33
C THR A 66 -8.75 1.99 -0.98
N THR A 67 -7.82 2.93 -0.83
CA THR A 67 -6.42 2.64 -0.48
C THR A 67 -6.32 2.19 0.99
N ARG A 68 -5.58 1.11 1.25
CA ARG A 68 -5.32 0.61 2.60
C ARG A 68 -3.89 0.90 3.04
N LEU A 69 -3.76 1.68 4.10
CA LEU A 69 -2.49 2.02 4.74
C LEU A 69 -1.98 0.82 5.54
N ILE A 70 -0.85 0.26 5.12
CA ILE A 70 -0.19 -0.87 5.81
C ILE A 70 1.06 -0.35 6.52
N LEU A 71 0.98 -0.30 7.85
CA LEU A 71 2.05 0.18 8.73
C LEU A 71 3.03 -0.96 9.05
N HIS A 72 4.29 -0.81 8.64
CA HIS A 72 5.39 -1.69 9.01
C HIS A 72 6.22 -1.06 10.12
N ILE A 73 5.90 -1.42 11.36
CA ILE A 73 6.60 -0.88 12.53
C ILE A 73 7.84 -1.73 12.83
N ARG A 74 9.00 -1.08 12.94
CA ARG A 74 10.28 -1.66 13.37
C ARG A 74 10.73 -1.00 14.67
N ASP A 75 11.20 -1.82 15.61
CA ASP A 75 11.79 -1.36 16.86
C ASP A 75 13.26 -1.01 16.65
N SER A 76 13.67 0.21 17.00
CA SER A 76 15.07 0.63 16.94
C SER A 76 15.88 0.18 18.16
N MET A 77 15.26 -0.26 19.26
CA MET A 77 15.94 -0.73 20.47
C MET A 77 16.99 0.27 21.03
N ASN A 78 16.74 1.59 20.91
CA ASN A 78 17.69 2.66 21.24
C ASN A 78 19.04 2.55 20.48
N ASP A 79 19.03 1.92 19.30
CA ASP A 79 20.18 1.81 18.42
C ASP A 79 19.92 2.63 17.13
N ASP A 80 20.65 3.73 17.00
CA ASP A 80 20.55 4.65 15.87
C ASP A 80 20.99 3.99 14.55
N VAL A 81 21.89 3.01 14.61
CA VAL A 81 22.33 2.23 13.44
C VAL A 81 21.24 1.25 13.01
N GLN A 82 20.57 0.63 13.98
CA GLN A 82 19.41 -0.20 13.70
C GLN A 82 18.26 0.64 13.11
N ALA A 83 18.06 1.86 13.60
CA ALA A 83 17.08 2.78 13.06
C ALA A 83 17.39 3.17 11.61
N ALA A 84 18.65 3.52 11.32
CA ALA A 84 19.10 3.89 9.98
C ALA A 84 19.10 2.71 9.00
N SER A 85 19.38 1.48 9.46
CA SER A 85 19.37 0.28 8.60
C SER A 85 17.97 -0.26 8.30
N ALA A 86 16.96 0.12 9.09
CA ALA A 86 15.57 -0.16 8.80
C ALA A 86 15.01 0.69 7.63
N ASP A 87 15.82 1.60 7.08
CA ASP A 87 15.55 2.40 5.87
C ASP A 87 15.60 1.54 4.60
N ILE A 88 14.61 0.67 4.47
CA ILE A 88 14.41 -0.13 3.26
C ILE A 88 12.94 0.02 2.89
N THR A 89 12.68 1.03 2.05
CA THR A 89 11.51 1.19 1.17
C THR A 89 10.33 1.99 1.75
N SER A 90 10.15 3.20 1.18
CA SER A 90 8.94 4.03 1.13
C SER A 90 8.50 4.79 2.40
N GLN A 91 8.72 6.11 2.34
CA GLN A 91 8.21 7.21 3.20
C GLN A 91 8.31 6.96 4.71
N ILE A 92 9.45 7.37 5.28
CA ILE A 92 9.70 7.35 6.70
C ILE A 92 9.13 8.63 7.36
N VAL A 93 8.33 8.47 8.41
CA VAL A 93 8.08 9.54 9.39
C VAL A 93 9.08 9.32 10.52
N ILE A 94 10.28 9.87 10.39
CA ILE A 94 11.21 9.97 11.51
C ILE A 94 10.64 11.03 12.45
N LEU A 95 9.97 10.57 13.52
CA LEU A 95 9.72 11.39 14.70
C LEU A 95 11.04 11.45 15.47
N GLU A 96 12.06 12.13 14.91
CA GLU A 96 13.26 12.45 15.69
C GLU A 96 12.78 13.34 16.83
N THR A 97 13.07 12.86 18.03
CA THR A 97 13.01 13.54 19.32
C THR A 97 12.63 15.01 19.23
N MET A 98 11.40 15.31 19.67
CA MET A 98 11.10 16.63 20.20
C MET A 98 12.09 16.90 21.33
N SER A 99 13.18 17.58 20.99
CA SER A 99 13.78 18.60 21.84
C SER A 99 12.69 19.64 22.11
N VAL A 100 11.83 19.34 23.09
CA VAL A 100 10.95 20.31 23.73
C VAL A 100 10.81 19.92 25.21
N PHE A 101 11.93 20.02 25.93
CA PHE A 101 12.05 20.66 27.24
C PHE A 101 13.46 21.20 27.39
#